data_AF-A0A9D5NIA3-F1
#
_entry.id   AF-A0A9D5NIA3-F1
#
_cell.length_a   1.000
_cell.length_b   1.000
_cell.length_c   1.000
_cell.angle_alpha   90.00
_cell.angle_beta   90.00
_cell.angle_gamma   90.00
#
_symmetry.space_group_name_H-M   'P 1'
#
loop_
_entity.id
_entity.type
_entity.pdbx_description
1 polymer ?
#
loop_
_entity_poly.entity_id
_entity_poly.type
_entity_poly.pdbx_seq_one_letter_code
_entity_poly.pdbx_strand_id
1 'polypeptide(L)'
;MPKNSKKEFSLFEKIAYCVLGALMIWGLTYTVLGLIADNLQVSSANNYLKQASDAIAKIFGLGFFGWGLIIFSIGAVLMVIILLVNARNTDRDYEKAQRRAARLARNRSSETQQIVEAEVKETKVE
;
A
#
# COMPACT_ATOMS: atom_id res chain seq x y z
N MET A 1 17.47 -19.13 16.60
CA MET A 1 17.21 -18.07 15.61
C MET A 1 15.71 -17.83 15.51
N PRO A 2 15.18 -16.62 15.77
CA PRO A 2 13.77 -16.34 15.61
C PRO A 2 13.38 -16.38 14.13
N LYS A 3 12.42 -17.25 13.81
CA LYS A 3 11.86 -17.44 12.47
C LYS A 3 11.13 -16.14 12.09
N ASN A 4 11.67 -15.39 11.12
CA ASN A 4 11.00 -14.23 10.52
C ASN A 4 9.69 -14.71 9.87
N SER A 5 8.56 -14.65 10.59
CA SER A 5 7.25 -14.81 9.97
C SER A 5 6.98 -13.55 9.17
N LYS A 6 7.42 -13.53 7.91
CA LYS A 6 7.02 -12.49 6.95
C LYS A 6 5.49 -12.51 6.94
N LYS A 7 4.85 -11.39 7.28
CA LYS A 7 3.40 -11.24 7.16
C LYS A 7 3.06 -11.53 5.70
N GLU A 8 2.37 -12.63 5.45
CA GLU A 8 1.91 -12.94 4.11
C GLU A 8 0.75 -11.99 3.82
N PHE A 9 0.98 -11.03 2.92
CA PHE A 9 -0.10 -10.22 2.37
C PHE A 9 -1.23 -11.14 1.90
N SER A 10 -2.46 -10.82 2.28
CA SER A 10 -3.63 -11.55 1.81
C SER A 10 -3.65 -11.54 0.29
N LEU A 11 -3.94 -12.70 -0.34
CA LEU A 11 -4.07 -12.82 -1.80
C LEU A 11 -5.01 -11.76 -2.37
N PHE A 12 -6.09 -11.45 -1.66
CA PHE A 12 -7.04 -10.41 -2.04
C PHE A 12 -6.40 -9.02 -2.06
N GLU A 13 -5.54 -8.70 -1.11
CA GLU A 13 -4.86 -7.41 -1.03
C GLU A 13 -3.88 -7.23 -2.19
N LYS A 14 -3.13 -8.29 -2.54
CA LYS A 14 -2.24 -8.29 -3.71
C LYS A 14 -3.01 -8.04 -5.00
N ILE A 15 -4.13 -8.74 -5.17
CA ILE A 15 -4.99 -8.58 -6.35
C ILE A 15 -5.57 -7.17 -6.39
N ALA A 16 -6.06 -6.65 -5.26
CA ALA A 16 -6.60 -5.31 -5.15
C ALA A 16 -5.57 -4.23 -5.53
N TYR A 17 -4.32 -4.33 -5.04
CA TYR A 17 -3.26 -3.41 -5.45
C TYR A 17 -2.90 -3.53 -6.93
N CYS A 18 -2.84 -4.74 -7.49
CA CYS A 18 -2.58 -4.91 -8.91
C CYS A 18 -3.68 -4.29 -9.78
N VAL A 19 -4.95 -4.52 -9.44
CA VAL A 19 -6.10 -4.02 -10.21
C VAL A 19 -6.18 -2.49 -10.09
N LEU A 20 -6.04 -1.93 -8.89
CA LEU A 20 -6.03 -0.47 -8.70
C LEU A 20 -4.82 0.19 -9.36
N GLY A 21 -3.65 -0.45 -9.28
CA GLY A 21 -2.45 0.01 -9.98
C GLY A 21 -2.66 0.06 -11.49
N ALA A 22 -3.23 -1.00 -12.08
CA ALA A 22 -3.55 -1.04 -13.51
C ALA A 22 -4.58 0.05 -13.89
N LEU A 23 -5.61 0.25 -13.06
CA LEU A 23 -6.62 1.29 -13.28
C LEU A 23 -6.03 2.70 -13.21
N MET A 24 -5.12 2.96 -12.27
CA MET A 24 -4.44 4.25 -12.16
C MET A 24 -3.49 4.49 -13.34
N ILE A 25 -2.74 3.48 -13.77
CA ILE A 25 -1.91 3.58 -14.98
C ILE A 25 -2.78 3.89 -16.19
N TRP A 26 -3.94 3.23 -16.32
CA TRP A 26 -4.86 3.48 -17.41
C TRP A 26 -5.40 4.93 -17.39
N GLY A 27 -5.85 5.42 -16.24
CA GLY A 27 -6.27 6.83 -16.09
C GLY A 27 -5.15 7.82 -16.39
N LEU A 28 -3.92 7.53 -15.95
CA LEU A 28 -2.74 8.34 -16.25
C LEU A 28 -2.45 8.37 -17.75
N THR A 29 -2.48 7.21 -18.43
CA THR A 29 -2.31 7.13 -19.88
C THR A 29 -3.33 8.00 -20.61
N TYR A 30 -4.60 7.92 -20.25
CA TYR A 30 -5.65 8.77 -20.84
C TYR A 30 -5.41 10.27 -20.62
N THR A 31 -4.94 10.63 -19.43
CA THR A 31 -4.60 12.02 -19.09
C THR A 31 -3.46 12.53 -19.95
N VAL A 32 -2.39 11.74 -20.11
CA VAL A 32 -1.23 12.09 -20.94
C VAL A 32 -1.62 12.17 -22.41
N LEU A 33 -2.39 11.21 -22.93
CA LEU A 33 -2.88 11.25 -24.31
C LEU A 33 -3.75 12.47 -24.57
N GLY A 34 -4.63 12.83 -23.63
CA GLY A 34 -5.45 14.05 -23.73
C GLY A 34 -4.58 15.31 -23.76
N LEU A 35 -3.59 15.40 -22.87
CA LEU A 35 -2.69 16.55 -22.80
C LEU A 35 -1.85 16.69 -24.08
N ILE A 36 -1.37 15.57 -24.63
CA ILE A 36 -0.68 15.56 -25.92
C ILE A 36 -1.65 15.97 -27.04
N ALA A 37 -2.88 15.43 -27.06
CA ALA A 37 -3.88 15.76 -28.08
C ALA A 37 -4.15 17.27 -28.15
N ASP A 38 -4.24 17.93 -26.99
CA ASP A 38 -4.53 19.35 -26.89
C ASP A 38 -3.34 20.26 -27.19
N ASN A 39 -2.11 19.83 -26.89
CA ASN A 39 -0.90 20.64 -27.03
C ASN A 39 -0.08 20.34 -28.30
N LEU A 40 -0.45 19.32 -29.09
CA LEU A 40 0.23 19.04 -30.35
C LEU A 40 -0.06 20.14 -31.37
N GLN A 41 0.96 20.90 -31.76
CA GLN A 41 0.88 21.93 -32.82
C GLN A 41 0.87 21.29 -34.21
N VAL A 42 -0.07 20.37 -34.44
CA VAL A 42 -0.30 19.70 -35.72
C VAL A 42 -1.73 20.03 -36.15
N SER A 43 -1.92 20.36 -37.42
CA SER A 43 -3.25 20.67 -37.99
C SER A 43 -4.27 19.61 -37.58
N SER A 44 -5.46 20.02 -37.14
CA SER A 44 -6.51 19.14 -36.59
C SER A 44 -6.90 17.98 -37.51
N ALA A 45 -6.67 18.10 -38.82
CA ALA A 45 -6.89 17.03 -39.79
C ALA A 45 -5.91 15.84 -39.63
N ASN A 46 -4.69 16.08 -39.14
CA ASN A 46 -3.65 15.06 -38.95
C ASN A 46 -3.47 14.65 -37.47
N ASN A 47 -4.20 15.28 -36.55
CA ASN A 47 -4.17 14.95 -35.13
C ASN A 47 -5.26 13.92 -34.80
N TYR A 48 -4.97 12.64 -35.08
CA TYR A 48 -5.88 11.52 -34.82
C TYR A 48 -6.29 11.40 -33.34
N LEU A 49 -5.41 11.78 -32.42
CA LEU A 49 -5.67 11.77 -30.98
C LEU A 49 -6.76 12.79 -30.60
N LYS A 50 -6.71 13.98 -31.20
CA LYS A 50 -7.71 15.03 -30.98
C LYS A 50 -9.06 14.64 -31.58
N GLN A 51 -9.08 14.06 -32.78
CA GLN A 51 -10.32 13.55 -33.37
C GLN A 51 -10.99 12.46 -32.51
N ALA A 52 -10.20 11.54 -31.96
CA ALA A 52 -10.71 10.52 -31.04
C ALA A 52 -11.21 11.14 -29.71
N SER A 53 -10.50 12.13 -29.16
CA SER A 53 -10.92 12.87 -27.96
C SER A 53 -12.24 13.61 -28.20
N ASP A 54 -12.38 14.29 -29.33
CA ASP A 54 -13.57 15.06 -29.70
C ASP A 54 -14.76 14.13 -29.98
N ALA A 55 -14.54 12.95 -30.56
CA ALA A 55 -15.58 11.95 -30.74
C ALA A 55 -16.13 11.46 -29.39
N ILE A 56 -15.24 11.22 -28.42
CA ILE A 56 -15.65 10.81 -27.07
C ILE A 56 -16.32 11.96 -26.33
N ALA A 57 -15.81 13.18 -26.48
CA ALA A 57 -16.43 14.38 -25.89
C ALA A 57 -17.84 14.62 -26.44
N LYS A 58 -18.10 14.34 -27.73
CA LYS A 58 -19.45 14.43 -28.31
C LYS A 58 -20.44 13.44 -27.70
N ILE A 59 -19.98 12.26 -27.28
CA ILE A 59 -20.85 11.21 -26.73
C ILE A 59 -21.01 11.37 -25.21
N PHE A 60 -19.91 11.65 -24.50
CA PHE A 60 -19.84 11.61 -23.04
C PHE A 60 -19.63 12.98 -22.37
N GLY A 61 -19.54 14.07 -23.15
CA GLY A 61 -19.39 15.44 -22.66
C GLY A 61 -17.96 15.83 -22.23
N LEU A 62 -17.09 14.86 -21.95
CA LEU A 62 -15.68 15.09 -21.62
C LEU A 62 -14.76 14.35 -22.61
N GLY A 63 -13.64 15.00 -22.97
CA GLY A 63 -12.57 14.40 -23.76
C GLY A 63 -11.66 13.48 -22.92
N PHE A 64 -10.60 12.97 -23.55
CA PHE A 64 -9.67 12.03 -22.91
C PHE A 64 -9.05 12.55 -21.63
N PHE A 65 -8.69 13.83 -21.59
CA PHE A 65 -8.09 14.44 -20.40
C PHE A 65 -9.05 14.40 -19.21
N GLY A 66 -10.31 14.80 -19.41
CA GLY A 66 -11.31 14.84 -18.34
C GLY A 66 -11.61 13.46 -17.78
N TRP A 67 -11.83 12.46 -18.64
CA TRP A 67 -12.05 11.08 -18.21
C TRP A 67 -10.82 10.45 -17.55
N GLY A 68 -9.63 10.70 -18.10
CA GLY A 68 -8.37 10.27 -17.52
C GLY A 68 -8.19 10.79 -16.09
N LEU A 69 -8.46 12.09 -15.90
CA LEU A 69 -8.39 12.73 -14.59
C LEU A 69 -9.39 12.12 -13.61
N ILE A 70 -10.65 11.91 -14.01
CA ILE A 70 -11.69 11.31 -13.15
C ILE A 70 -11.29 9.90 -12.73
N ILE A 71 -10.89 9.05 -13.68
CA ILE A 71 -10.50 7.66 -13.41
C ILE A 71 -9.28 7.63 -12.48
N PHE A 72 -8.29 8.48 -12.74
CA PHE A 72 -7.10 8.59 -11.90
C PHE A 72 -7.42 9.07 -10.48
N SER A 73 -8.27 10.10 -10.34
CA SER A 73 -8.68 10.63 -9.03
C SER A 73 -9.43 9.58 -8.20
N ILE A 74 -10.37 8.85 -8.80
CA ILE A 74 -11.11 7.78 -8.11
C ILE A 74 -10.13 6.67 -7.68
N GLY A 75 -9.24 6.25 -8.58
CA GLY A 75 -8.22 5.24 -8.27
C GLY A 75 -7.31 5.66 -7.11
N ALA A 76 -6.87 6.92 -7.10
CA ALA A 76 -6.03 7.47 -6.04
C ALA A 76 -6.74 7.46 -4.68
N VAL A 77 -8.00 7.89 -4.62
CA VAL A 77 -8.80 7.90 -3.38
C VAL A 77 -8.99 6.48 -2.85
N LEU A 78 -9.35 5.52 -3.71
CA LEU A 78 -9.52 4.13 -3.30
C LEU A 78 -8.20 3.52 -2.79
N MET A 79 -7.09 3.84 -3.44
CA MET A 79 -5.77 3.37 -3.01
C MET A 79 -5.40 3.90 -1.62
N VAL A 80 -5.66 5.18 -1.33
CA VAL A 80 -5.46 5.76 0.00
C VAL A 80 -6.31 5.06 1.05
N ILE A 81 -7.58 4.76 0.75
CA ILE A 81 -8.47 4.05 1.68
C ILE A 81 -7.91 2.67 2.02
N ILE A 82 -7.46 1.90 1.03
CA ILE A 82 -6.91 0.55 1.26
C ILE A 82 -5.62 0.62 2.07
N LEU A 83 -4.74 1.58 1.77
CA LEU A 83 -3.53 1.81 2.55
C LEU A 83 -3.83 2.17 4.00
N LEU A 84 -4.83 3.02 4.25
CA LEU A 84 -5.26 3.36 5.61
C LEU A 84 -5.81 2.14 6.37
N VAL A 85 -6.64 1.32 5.72
CA VAL A 85 -7.16 0.08 6.31
C VAL A 85 -6.02 -0.88 6.65
N ASN A 86 -5.05 -1.04 5.75
CA ASN A 86 -3.91 -1.91 5.96
C ASN A 86 -2.97 -1.39 7.07
N ALA A 87 -2.72 -0.09 7.12
CA ALA A 87 -1.94 0.54 8.19
C ALA A 87 -2.54 0.25 9.56
N ARG A 88 -3.87 0.45 9.72
CA ARG A 88 -4.57 0.16 10.98
C ARG A 88 -4.48 -1.32 11.39
N ASN A 89 -4.58 -2.24 10.43
CA ASN A 89 -4.43 -3.66 10.72
C ASN A 89 -2.99 -4.00 11.12
N THR A 90 -2.01 -3.40 10.43
CA THR A 90 -0.59 -3.59 10.70
C THR A 90 -0.20 -3.10 12.09
N ASP A 91 -0.70 -1.93 12.50
CA ASP A 91 -0.48 -1.35 13.83
C ASP A 91 -1.03 -2.25 14.94
N ARG A 92 -2.25 -2.76 14.78
CA ARG A 92 -2.87 -3.68 15.76
C ARG A 92 -2.08 -4.97 15.93
N ASP A 93 -1.56 -5.50 14.82
CA ASP A 93 -0.75 -6.71 14.86
C ASP A 93 0.63 -6.45 15.47
N TYR A 94 1.22 -5.29 15.18
CA TYR A 94 2.50 -4.89 15.75
C TYR A 94 2.40 -4.72 17.28
N GLU A 95 1.33 -4.10 17.76
CA GLU A 95 1.05 -3.97 19.19
C GLU A 95 0.88 -5.34 19.87
N LYS A 96 0.12 -6.26 19.24
CA LYS A 96 -0.01 -7.64 19.75
C LYS A 96 1.33 -8.37 19.79
N ALA A 97 2.15 -8.22 18.76
CA ALA A 97 3.48 -8.83 18.69
C ALA A 97 4.42 -8.27 19.76
N GLN A 98 4.42 -6.95 19.96
CA GLN A 98 5.18 -6.31 21.03
C GLN A 98 4.75 -6.77 22.43
N ARG A 99 3.45 -6.87 22.69
CA ARG A 99 2.93 -7.40 23.96
C ARG A 99 3.37 -8.85 24.21
N ARG A 100 3.40 -9.69 23.16
CA ARG A 100 3.91 -11.07 23.25
C ARG A 100 5.42 -11.10 23.50
N ALA A 101 6.18 -10.26 22.80
CA ALA A 101 7.62 -10.14 23.00
C ALA A 101 7.97 -9.66 24.42
N ALA A 102 7.23 -8.70 24.96
CA ALA A 102 7.41 -8.20 26.32
C ALA A 102 7.14 -9.28 27.39
N ARG A 103 6.12 -10.11 27.19
CA ARG A 103 5.85 -11.27 28.08
C ARG A 103 6.98 -12.30 28.05
N LEU A 104 7.48 -12.62 26.86
CA LEU A 104 8.59 -13.55 26.68
C LEU A 104 9.90 -13.01 27.28
N ALA A 105 10.15 -11.71 27.11
CA ALA A 105 11.31 -11.03 27.71
C ALA A 105 11.25 -11.04 29.24
N ARG A 106 10.06 -10.78 29.83
CA ARG A 106 9.85 -10.84 31.29
C ARG A 106 10.05 -12.25 31.86
N ASN A 107 9.62 -13.29 31.14
CA ASN A 107 9.83 -14.66 31.57
C ASN A 107 11.32 -15.06 31.51
N ARG A 108 12.05 -14.65 30.46
CA ARG A 108 13.50 -14.85 30.38
C ARG A 108 14.26 -14.13 31.49
N SER A 109 13.92 -12.87 31.80
CA SER A 109 14.57 -12.13 32.88
C SER A 109 14.28 -12.75 34.26
N SER A 110 13.11 -13.37 34.44
CA SER A 110 12.74 -14.03 35.70
C SER A 110 13.47 -15.37 35.89
N GLU A 111 13.67 -16.16 34.83
CA GLU A 111 14.49 -17.37 34.87
C GLU A 111 15.96 -17.05 35.16
N THR A 112 16.51 -15.96 34.59
CA THR A 112 17.90 -15.57 34.86
C THR A 112 18.10 -15.12 36.31
N GLN A 113 17.10 -14.51 36.96
CA GLN A 113 17.19 -14.11 38.38
C GLN A 113 17.10 -15.30 39.35
N GLN A 114 16.28 -16.32 39.05
CA GLN A 114 16.21 -17.52 39.90
C GLN A 114 17.50 -18.35 39.90
N ILE A 115 18.24 -18.37 38.80
CA ILE A 115 19.50 -19.14 38.72
C ILE A 115 20.59 -18.46 39.57
N VAL A 116 20.68 -17.12 39.54
CA VAL A 116 21.67 -16.36 40.33
C VAL A 116 21.39 -16.44 41.83
N GLU A 117 20.12 -16.47 42.24
CA GLU A 117 19.75 -16.53 43.66
C GLU A 117 19.88 -17.95 44.25
N ALA A 118 19.78 -18.99 43.42
CA ALA A 118 20.02 -20.38 43.83
C ALA A 118 21.51 -20.72 43.95
N GLU A 119 22.39 -20.09 43.16
CA GLU A 119 23.83 -20.40 43.11
C GLU A 119 24.63 -19.81 44.29
N VAL A 120 24.11 -18.83 45.04
CA VAL A 120 24.88 -18.11 46.09
C VAL A 120 24.67 -18.66 47.52
N LYS A 121 23.84 -19.71 47.71
CA LYS A 121 23.45 -20.16 49.06
C LYS A 121 24.24 -21.33 49.68
N GLU A 122 25.25 -21.85 49.01
CA GLU A 122 26.19 -22.82 49.60
C GLU A 122 27.60 -22.30 49.34
N THR A 123 28.35 -21.78 50.31
CA THR A 123 29.02 -22.61 51.32
C THR A 123 29.48 -21.69 52.46
N LYS A 124 29.06 -22.01 53.69
CA LYS A 124 29.56 -21.41 54.94
C LYS A 124 31.03 -21.78 55.13
N VAL A 125 31.84 -20.78 55.44
CA VAL A 125 33.20 -20.92 55.97
C VAL A 125 33.09 -21.24 57.46
N GLU A 126 33.58 -22.40 57.88
CA GLU A 126 34.04 -22.72 59.23
C GLU A 126 35.30 -23.59 59.15
#